data_AF-A0A2W2G7G8-F1
#
_entry.id   AF-A0A2W2G7G8-F1
#
_cell.length_a   1.000
_cell.length_b   1.000
_cell.length_c   1.000
_cell.angle_alpha   90.00
_cell.angle_beta   90.00
_cell.angle_gamma   90.00
#
_symmetry.space_group_name_H-M   'P 1'
#
loop_
_entity.id
_entity.type
_entity.pdbx_description
1 polymer ?
#
loop_
_entity_poly.entity_id
_entity_poly.type
_entity_poly.pdbx_seq_one_letter_code
_entity_poly.pdbx_strand_id
1 'polypeptide(L)'
;MAFFRPRVSREAEVRYHADQEISKRFPELLDKAREAEATLRELRAAGADDVELMAAGIAFDKALTEALRAAEAGQRATFGVKSYDDRIARRKAKATPAGAMWTSEVERLRTLREENRMWGIPRIPRPVPATR
;
A
#
# COMPACT_ATOMS: atom_id res chain seq x y z
N MET A 1 -31.98 -32.28 10.12
CA MET A 1 -31.58 -31.47 8.95
C MET A 1 -30.09 -31.19 9.04
N ALA A 2 -29.29 -31.73 8.14
CA ALA A 2 -27.88 -31.34 8.05
C ALA A 2 -27.83 -29.93 7.49
N PHE A 3 -27.51 -28.93 8.32
CA PHE A 3 -27.23 -27.58 7.85
C PHE A 3 -25.95 -27.65 7.01
N PHE A 4 -26.09 -27.67 5.68
CA PHE A 4 -24.97 -27.54 4.76
C PHE A 4 -24.44 -26.11 4.90
N ARG A 5 -23.50 -25.90 5.83
CA ARG A 5 -22.85 -24.60 5.97
C ARG A 5 -22.10 -24.32 4.66
N PRO A 6 -22.35 -23.19 3.98
CA PRO A 6 -21.57 -22.81 2.81
C PRO A 6 -20.09 -22.85 3.17
N ARG A 7 -19.26 -23.41 2.28
CA ARG A 7 -17.81 -23.56 2.51
C ARG A 7 -17.09 -22.20 2.61
N VAL A 8 -17.77 -21.12 2.23
CA VAL A 8 -17.32 -19.72 2.19
C VAL A 8 -18.52 -18.84 2.55
N SER A 9 -18.29 -17.79 3.35
CA SER A 9 -19.33 -16.83 3.73
C SER A 9 -19.64 -15.84 2.59
N ARG A 10 -20.86 -15.31 2.57
CA ARG A 10 -21.24 -14.23 1.63
C ARG A 10 -20.36 -12.99 1.81
N GLU A 11 -19.96 -12.69 3.05
CA GLU A 11 -19.05 -11.58 3.34
C GLU A 11 -17.68 -11.81 2.68
N ALA A 12 -17.15 -13.03 2.74
CA ALA A 12 -15.90 -13.40 2.07
C ALA A 12 -15.98 -13.22 0.54
N GLU A 13 -17.09 -13.60 -0.08
CA GLU A 13 -17.33 -13.37 -1.52
C GLU A 13 -17.33 -11.87 -1.87
N VAL A 14 -18.07 -11.05 -1.11
CA VAL A 14 -18.14 -9.60 -1.33
C VAL A 14 -16.76 -8.95 -1.19
N ARG A 15 -16.02 -9.30 -0.12
CA ARG A 15 -14.68 -8.75 0.12
C ARG A 15 -13.68 -9.20 -0.94
N TYR A 16 -13.74 -10.46 -1.36
CA TYR A 16 -12.92 -11.00 -2.43
C TYR A 16 -13.11 -10.24 -3.74
N HIS A 17 -14.37 -10.01 -4.15
CA HIS A 17 -14.66 -9.24 -5.36
C HIS A 17 -14.23 -7.77 -5.22
N ALA A 18 -14.45 -7.14 -4.07
CA ALA A 18 -13.97 -5.79 -3.82
C ALA A 18 -12.43 -5.70 -3.94
N ASP A 19 -11.71 -6.66 -3.36
CA ASP A 19 -10.24 -6.70 -3.43
C ASP A 19 -9.74 -6.99 -4.86
N GLN A 20 -10.45 -7.79 -5.65
CA GLN A 20 -10.17 -7.95 -7.09
C GLN A 20 -10.28 -6.61 -7.82
N GLU A 21 -11.38 -5.88 -7.65
CA GLU A 21 -11.59 -4.58 -8.30
C GLU A 21 -10.55 -3.54 -7.87
N ILE A 22 -10.21 -3.49 -6.58
CA ILE A 22 -9.16 -2.60 -6.07
C ILE A 22 -7.80 -2.95 -6.68
N SER A 23 -7.45 -4.23 -6.75
CA SER A 23 -6.14 -4.68 -7.24
C SER A 23 -5.90 -4.39 -8.73
N LYS A 24 -6.95 -4.25 -9.54
CA LYS A 24 -6.81 -3.90 -10.97
C LYS A 24 -6.09 -2.56 -11.18
N ARG A 25 -6.24 -1.63 -10.23
CA ARG A 25 -5.58 -0.32 -10.27
C ARG A 25 -4.15 -0.33 -9.75
N PHE A 26 -3.65 -1.47 -9.27
CA PHE A 26 -2.31 -1.54 -8.69
C PHE A 26 -1.21 -1.04 -9.64
N PRO A 27 -1.15 -1.44 -10.94
CA PRO A 27 -0.12 -0.95 -11.85
C PRO A 27 -0.14 0.57 -12.00
N GLU A 28 -1.33 1.16 -12.20
CA GLU A 28 -1.51 2.61 -12.32
C GLU A 28 -1.06 3.34 -11.04
N LEU A 29 -1.42 2.83 -9.87
CA LEU A 29 -1.04 3.43 -8.59
C LEU A 29 0.47 3.29 -8.31
N LEU A 30 1.08 2.20 -8.76
CA LEU A 30 2.52 2.00 -8.67
C LEU A 30 3.27 2.98 -9.58
N ASP A 31 2.77 3.24 -10.78
CA ASP A 31 3.36 4.22 -11.69
C ASP A 31 3.25 5.65 -11.13
N LYS A 32 2.11 6.02 -10.53
CA LYS A 32 1.98 7.29 -9.78
C LYS A 32 2.98 7.41 -8.64
N ALA A 33 3.24 6.31 -7.92
CA ALA A 33 4.25 6.32 -6.86
C ALA A 33 5.66 6.52 -7.44
N ARG A 34 5.99 5.92 -8.59
CA ARG A 34 7.26 6.12 -9.29
C ARG A 34 7.45 7.56 -9.78
N GLU A 35 6.40 8.16 -10.32
CA GLU A 35 6.41 9.57 -10.76
C GLU A 35 6.63 10.53 -9.58
N ALA A 36 5.95 10.29 -8.46
CA ALA A 36 6.14 11.08 -7.25
C ALA A 36 7.55 10.90 -6.65
N GLU A 37 8.10 9.69 -6.70
CA GLU A 37 9.48 9.43 -6.31
C GLU A 37 10.48 10.19 -7.18
N ALA A 38 10.30 10.14 -8.51
CA ALA A 38 11.15 10.86 -9.46
C ALA A 38 11.14 12.36 -9.18
N THR A 39 9.95 12.94 -8.98
CA THR A 39 9.79 14.36 -8.62
C THR A 39 10.55 14.72 -7.34
N LEU A 40 10.42 13.90 -6.29
CA LEU A 40 11.15 14.13 -5.04
C LEU A 40 12.67 14.07 -5.23
N ARG A 41 13.16 13.12 -6.05
CA ARG A 41 14.59 12.99 -6.36
C ARG A 41 15.11 14.18 -7.17
N GLU A 42 14.34 14.66 -8.14
CA GLU A 42 14.67 15.83 -8.95
C GLU A 42 14.77 17.10 -8.10
N LEU A 43 13.79 17.35 -7.22
CA LEU A 43 13.83 18.50 -6.30
C LEU A 43 15.02 18.43 -5.34
N ARG A 44 15.36 17.25 -4.83
CA ARG A 44 16.57 17.06 -4.01
C ARG A 44 17.84 17.38 -4.80
N ALA A 45 17.94 16.90 -6.03
CA ALA A 45 19.09 17.16 -6.89
C ALA A 45 19.22 18.64 -7.26
N ALA A 46 18.09 19.34 -7.39
CA ALA A 46 18.05 20.78 -7.65
C ALA A 46 18.35 21.65 -6.41
N GLY A 47 18.47 21.05 -5.22
CA GLY A 47 18.66 21.81 -3.98
C GLY A 47 17.44 22.66 -3.61
N ALA A 48 16.24 22.17 -3.92
CA ALA A 48 14.98 22.81 -3.56
C ALA A 48 14.87 23.07 -2.04
N ASP A 49 14.04 24.03 -1.66
CA ASP A 49 13.90 24.38 -0.24
C ASP A 49 13.14 23.30 0.56
N ASP A 50 13.24 23.37 1.89
CA ASP A 50 12.63 22.38 2.78
C ASP A 50 11.10 22.29 2.64
N VAL A 51 10.43 23.37 2.25
CA VAL A 51 8.97 23.41 2.07
C VAL A 51 8.57 22.64 0.81
N GLU A 52 9.29 22.86 -0.28
CA GLU A 52 9.10 22.12 -1.54
C GLU A 52 9.41 20.63 -1.36
N LEU A 53 10.52 20.30 -0.67
CA LEU A 53 10.89 18.93 -0.35
C LEU A 53 9.87 18.25 0.57
N MET A 54 9.33 18.96 1.55
CA MET A 54 8.26 18.46 2.41
C MET A 54 7.00 18.17 1.60
N ALA A 55 6.58 19.09 0.73
CA ALA A 55 5.40 18.90 -0.12
C ALA A 55 5.55 17.67 -1.04
N ALA A 56 6.71 17.52 -1.70
CA ALA A 56 7.00 16.38 -2.55
C ALA A 56 7.07 15.06 -1.78
N GLY A 57 7.70 15.05 -0.59
CA GLY A 57 7.76 13.88 0.27
C GLY A 57 6.38 13.42 0.75
N ILE A 58 5.48 14.36 1.06
CA ILE A 58 4.08 14.06 1.41
C ILE A 58 3.32 13.50 0.21
N ALA A 59 3.51 14.07 -0.97
CA ALA A 59 2.88 13.58 -2.20
C ALA A 59 3.31 12.12 -2.48
N PHE A 60 4.60 11.82 -2.30
CA PHE A 60 5.12 10.46 -2.44
C PHE A 60 4.57 9.49 -1.38
N ASP A 61 4.45 9.90 -0.10
CA ASP A 61 3.84 9.06 0.95
C ASP A 61 2.39 8.70 0.62
N LYS A 62 1.63 9.66 0.08
CA LYS A 62 0.25 9.45 -0.35
C LYS A 62 0.18 8.44 -1.50
N ALA A 63 1.01 8.61 -2.53
CA ALA A 63 1.05 7.69 -3.67
C ALA A 63 1.46 6.28 -3.24
N LEU A 64 2.47 6.13 -2.38
CA LEU A 64 2.86 4.84 -1.79
C LEU A 64 1.73 4.21 -0.97
N THR A 65 0.96 5.01 -0.23
CA THR A 65 -0.16 4.52 0.56
C THR A 65 -1.27 3.97 -0.34
N GLU A 66 -1.57 4.62 -1.45
CA GLU A 66 -2.56 4.13 -2.43
C GLU A 66 -2.07 2.85 -3.11
N ALA A 67 -0.82 2.82 -3.58
CA ALA A 67 -0.21 1.63 -4.18
C ALA A 67 -0.17 0.45 -3.20
N LEU A 68 0.20 0.70 -1.94
CA LEU A 68 0.23 -0.32 -0.89
C LEU A 68 -1.16 -0.90 -0.62
N ARG A 69 -2.20 -0.07 -0.53
CA ARG A 69 -3.59 -0.55 -0.35
C ARG A 69 -4.03 -1.45 -1.50
N ALA A 70 -3.68 -1.09 -2.73
CA ALA A 70 -3.99 -1.90 -3.91
C ALA A 70 -3.18 -3.21 -3.94
N ALA A 71 -1.91 -3.18 -3.53
CA ALA A 71 -1.09 -4.38 -3.40
C ALA A 71 -1.61 -5.34 -2.32
N GLU A 72 -2.02 -4.81 -1.16
CA GLU A 72 -2.62 -5.61 -0.09
C GLU A 72 -3.96 -6.24 -0.51
N ALA A 73 -4.75 -5.53 -1.33
CA ALA A 73 -5.95 -6.09 -1.95
C ALA A 73 -5.59 -7.21 -2.94
N GLY A 74 -4.61 -6.98 -3.83
CA GLY A 74 -4.10 -7.99 -4.76
C GLY A 74 -3.56 -9.25 -4.06
N GLN A 75 -2.88 -9.07 -2.94
CA GLN A 75 -2.43 -10.16 -2.08
C GLN A 75 -3.61 -10.98 -1.54
N ARG A 76 -4.61 -10.33 -0.94
CA ARG A 76 -5.79 -11.00 -0.38
C ARG A 76 -6.62 -11.69 -1.46
N ALA A 77 -6.81 -11.07 -2.62
CA ALA A 77 -7.45 -11.67 -3.78
C ALA A 77 -6.66 -12.89 -4.28
N THR A 78 -5.34 -12.82 -4.37
CA THR A 78 -4.50 -13.96 -4.79
C THR A 78 -4.59 -15.14 -3.82
N PHE A 79 -4.81 -14.88 -2.53
CA PHE A 79 -5.00 -15.94 -1.55
C PHE A 79 -6.32 -16.73 -1.73
N GLY A 80 -7.25 -16.19 -2.53
CA GLY A 80 -8.53 -16.81 -2.86
C GLY A 80 -9.62 -16.54 -1.82
N VAL A 81 -10.88 -16.65 -2.24
CA VAL A 81 -12.07 -16.32 -1.43
C VAL A 81 -12.13 -17.06 -0.10
N LYS A 82 -11.67 -18.31 -0.04
CA LYS A 82 -11.67 -19.11 1.18
C LYS A 82 -10.70 -18.57 2.25
N SER A 83 -9.66 -17.82 1.85
CA SER A 83 -8.66 -17.28 2.77
C SER A 83 -9.17 -16.18 3.71
N TYR A 84 -10.37 -15.64 3.43
CA TYR A 84 -11.03 -14.63 4.25
C TYR A 84 -11.64 -15.23 5.51
N ASP A 85 -12.14 -16.47 5.43
CA ASP A 85 -12.74 -17.19 6.55
C ASP A 85 -11.77 -18.22 7.18
N ASP A 86 -10.80 -18.74 6.40
CA ASP A 86 -9.94 -19.86 6.82
C ASP A 86 -8.45 -19.46 6.86
N ARG A 87 -7.90 -19.40 8.08
CA ARG A 87 -6.47 -19.11 8.34
C ARG A 87 -5.51 -20.14 7.73
N ILE A 88 -5.88 -21.41 7.63
CA ILE A 88 -5.04 -22.45 7.04
C ILE A 88 -5.01 -22.27 5.53
N ALA A 89 -6.16 -21.99 4.91
CA ALA A 89 -6.23 -21.66 3.49
C ALA A 89 -5.36 -20.44 3.18
N ARG A 90 -5.45 -19.37 3.99
CA ARG A 90 -4.60 -18.17 3.86
C ARG A 90 -3.11 -18.49 3.96
N ARG A 91 -2.69 -19.28 4.96
CA ARG A 91 -1.29 -19.66 5.15
C ARG A 91 -0.76 -20.47 3.95
N LYS A 92 -1.53 -21.43 3.45
CA LYS A 92 -1.16 -22.23 2.27
C LYS A 92 -1.04 -21.36 1.04
N ALA A 93 -1.99 -20.45 0.82
CA ALA A 93 -1.96 -19.55 -0.33
C ALA A 93 -0.79 -18.56 -0.26
N LYS A 94 -0.45 -18.04 0.92
CA LYS A 94 0.75 -17.21 1.14
C LYS A 94 2.05 -17.91 0.73
N ALA A 95 2.13 -19.23 0.90
CA ALA A 95 3.31 -20.03 0.55
C ALA A 95 3.40 -20.39 -0.95
N THR A 96 2.39 -20.07 -1.75
CA THR A 96 2.45 -20.26 -3.22
C THR A 96 3.39 -19.21 -3.85
N PRO A 97 3.96 -19.46 -5.05
CA PRO A 97 4.80 -18.47 -5.72
C PRO A 97 4.12 -17.11 -5.93
N ALA A 98 2.85 -17.10 -6.32
CA ALA A 98 2.08 -15.86 -6.48
C ALA A 98 1.82 -15.18 -5.13
N GLY A 99 1.52 -15.94 -4.08
CA GLY A 99 1.34 -15.41 -2.73
C GLY A 99 2.63 -14.84 -2.14
N ALA A 100 3.77 -15.47 -2.42
CA ALA A 100 5.09 -14.99 -2.03
C ALA A 100 5.44 -13.69 -2.76
N MET A 101 5.21 -13.63 -4.08
CA MET A 101 5.44 -12.41 -4.88
C MET A 101 4.67 -11.21 -4.30
N TRP A 102 3.36 -11.35 -4.06
CA TRP A 102 2.56 -10.28 -3.47
C TRP A 102 3.00 -9.92 -2.05
N THR A 103 3.45 -10.90 -1.26
CA THR A 103 3.98 -10.64 0.08
C THR A 103 5.23 -9.79 0.01
N SER A 104 6.18 -10.17 -0.84
CA SER A 104 7.41 -9.40 -1.05
C SER A 104 7.11 -7.99 -1.57
N GLU A 105 6.14 -7.83 -2.45
CA GLU A 105 5.76 -6.52 -2.99
C GLU A 105 5.12 -5.61 -1.92
N VAL A 106 4.21 -6.15 -1.09
CA VAL A 106 3.64 -5.42 0.05
C VAL A 106 4.72 -5.00 1.05
N GLU A 107 5.66 -5.91 1.36
CA GLU A 107 6.77 -5.62 2.26
C GLU A 107 7.71 -4.54 1.67
N ARG A 108 8.04 -4.63 0.37
CA ARG A 108 8.83 -3.63 -0.36
C ARG A 108 8.20 -2.23 -0.25
N LEU A 109 6.90 -2.13 -0.53
CA LEU A 109 6.18 -0.85 -0.47
C LEU A 109 6.07 -0.28 0.94
N ARG A 110 5.93 -1.14 1.96
CA ARG A 110 5.94 -0.71 3.37
C ARG A 110 7.31 -0.14 3.76
N THR A 111 8.38 -0.82 3.37
CA THR A 111 9.75 -0.36 3.62
C THR A 111 10.01 0.99 2.96
N LEU A 112 9.66 1.14 1.67
CA LEU A 112 9.81 2.42 0.95
C LEU A 112 9.02 3.55 1.61
N ARG A 113 7.80 3.27 2.06
CA ARG A 113 6.98 4.27 2.75
C ARG A 113 7.61 4.71 4.07
N GLU A 114 8.10 3.75 4.84
CA GLU A 114 8.75 4.06 6.12
C GLU A 114 10.04 4.85 5.91
N GLU A 115 10.84 4.48 4.92
CA GLU A 115 12.04 5.22 4.54
C GLU A 115 11.71 6.67 4.13
N ASN A 116 10.67 6.88 3.32
CA ASN A 116 10.19 8.21 2.96
C ASN A 116 9.70 9.01 4.19
N ARG A 117 9.02 8.38 5.14
CA ARG A 117 8.58 9.06 6.38
C ARG A 117 9.73 9.45 7.29
N MET A 118 10.78 8.63 7.32
CA MET A 118 11.95 8.90 8.14
C MET A 118 12.87 9.98 7.52
N TRP A 119 13.14 9.88 6.22
CA TRP A 119 14.20 10.65 5.55
C TRP A 119 13.72 11.45 4.34
N GLY A 120 12.55 11.09 3.81
CA GLY A 120 11.92 11.70 2.63
C GLY A 120 11.28 13.06 2.89
N ILE A 121 10.75 13.24 4.10
CA ILE A 121 9.95 14.42 4.50
C ILE A 121 10.72 15.24 5.55
N PRO A 122 11.23 16.44 5.20
CA PRO A 122 11.83 17.36 6.17
C PRO A 122 10.87 17.73 7.31
N ARG A 123 11.43 17.89 8.52
CA ARG A 123 10.68 18.34 9.70
C ARG A 123 10.87 19.84 9.89
N ILE A 124 9.89 20.62 9.44
CA ILE A 124 9.92 22.08 9.57
C ILE A 124 9.29 22.47 10.92
N PRO A 125 10.02 23.19 11.81
CA PRO A 125 9.44 23.70 13.05
C PRO A 125 8.27 24.63 12.76
N ARG A 126 7.17 24.47 13.51
CA ARG A 126 6.06 25.43 13.44
C ARG A 126 6.50 26.74 14.09
N PRO A 127 6.34 27.90 13.42
CA PRO A 127 6.62 29.18 14.06
C PRO A 127 5.67 29.37 15.25
N VAL A 128 6.23 29.53 16.45
CA VAL A 128 5.48 29.93 17.64
C VAL A 128 5.18 31.43 17.53
N PRO A 129 3.92 31.86 17.67
CA PRO A 129 3.61 33.28 17.68
C PRO A 129 4.30 33.92 18.89
N ALA A 130 5.03 35.01 18.67
CA ALA A 130 5.59 35.79 19.76
C ALA A 130 4.43 36.33 20.61
N THR A 131 4.35 35.91 21.87
CA THR A 131 3.42 36.49 22.85
C THR A 131 3.68 38.00 22.91
N ARG A 132 2.66 38.79 22.59
CA ARG A 132 2.65 40.25 22.81
C ARG A 132 2.23 40.57 24.23
#